data_AF-A0A6C0KLT6-F1
#
_entry.id   AF-A0A6C0KLT6-F1
#
_cell.length_a   1.000
_cell.length_b   1.000
_cell.length_c   1.000
_cell.angle_alpha   90.00
_cell.angle_beta   90.00
_cell.angle_gamma   90.00
#
_symmetry.space_group_name_H-M   'P 1'
#
loop_
_entity.id
_entity.type
_entity.pdbx_description
1 polymer ?
#
loop_
_entity_poly.entity_id
_entity_poly.type
_entity_poly.pdbx_seq_one_letter_code
_entity_poly.pdbx_strand_id
1 'polypeptide(L)'
;MDYHISLMRSARNQLLCIPISKQSPEYAAIFQSIQAYLRTNCAHHIIEDMVDIHPECSQTIYYCEYCEITFDYKDYAAAKNKE
;
A
#
# COMPACT_ATOMS: atom_id res chain seq x y z
N MET A 1 1.52 -15.00 -7.59
CA MET A 1 0.79 -13.89 -6.93
C MET A 1 -0.60 -14.38 -6.60
N ASP A 2 -1.03 -14.28 -5.35
CA ASP A 2 -2.37 -14.70 -4.91
C ASP A 2 -3.45 -13.87 -5.63
N TYR A 3 -4.41 -14.56 -6.25
CA TYR A 3 -5.50 -13.94 -7.01
C TYR A 3 -6.36 -13.01 -6.14
N HIS A 4 -6.55 -13.35 -4.87
CA HIS A 4 -7.32 -12.50 -3.96
C HIS A 4 -6.58 -11.18 -3.66
N ILE A 5 -5.25 -11.21 -3.56
CA ILE A 5 -4.45 -9.99 -3.33
C ILE A 5 -4.57 -9.02 -4.50
N SER A 6 -4.52 -9.53 -5.74
CA SER A 6 -4.63 -8.66 -6.92
C SER A 6 -6.02 -8.01 -7.04
N LEU A 7 -7.08 -8.74 -6.71
CA LEU A 7 -8.45 -8.22 -6.68
C LEU A 7 -8.65 -7.20 -5.56
N MET A 8 -8.17 -7.49 -4.35
CA MET A 8 -8.29 -6.58 -3.20
C MET A 8 -7.49 -5.30 -3.42
N ARG A 9 -6.29 -5.38 -3.99
CA ARG A 9 -5.51 -4.22 -4.43
C ARG A 9 -6.29 -3.39 -5.45
N SER A 10 -6.86 -4.04 -6.46
CA SER A 10 -7.67 -3.35 -7.49
C SER A 10 -8.87 -2.64 -6.88
N ALA A 11 -9.58 -3.29 -5.95
CA ALA A 11 -10.70 -2.69 -5.23
C ALA A 11 -10.24 -1.47 -4.40
N ARG A 12 -9.14 -1.59 -3.65
CA ARG A 12 -8.54 -0.48 -2.91
C ARG A 12 -8.24 0.72 -3.82
N ASN A 13 -7.62 0.47 -4.97
CA ASN A 13 -7.21 1.54 -5.89
C ASN A 13 -8.40 2.29 -6.48
N GLN A 14 -9.51 1.60 -6.75
CA GLN A 14 -10.76 2.25 -7.16
C GLN A 14 -11.36 3.12 -6.05
N LEU A 15 -11.17 2.73 -4.79
CA LEU A 15 -11.69 3.47 -3.64
C LEU A 15 -10.84 4.70 -3.24
N LEU A 16 -9.60 4.81 -3.73
CA LEU A 16 -8.74 5.97 -3.47
C LEU A 16 -9.23 7.26 -4.15
N CYS A 17 -10.14 7.17 -5.12
CA CYS A 17 -10.58 8.31 -5.91
C CYS A 17 -11.48 9.30 -5.14
N ILE A 18 -11.96 8.96 -3.94
CA ILE A 18 -12.81 9.83 -3.13
C ILE A 18 -11.99 10.42 -1.97
N PRO A 19 -11.87 11.76 -1.86
CA PRO A 19 -11.19 12.39 -0.74
C PRO A 19 -11.80 11.98 0.61
N ILE A 20 -10.96 11.76 1.63
CA ILE A 20 -11.39 11.30 2.96
C ILE A 20 -12.53 12.15 3.53
N SER A 21 -12.48 13.47 3.33
CA SER A 21 -13.51 14.41 3.81
C SER A 21 -14.89 14.24 3.17
N LYS A 22 -14.99 13.46 2.07
CA LYS A 22 -16.23 13.18 1.33
C LYS A 22 -16.66 11.72 1.44
N GLN A 23 -15.95 10.89 2.18
CA GLN A 23 -16.30 9.49 2.38
C GLN A 23 -17.40 9.37 3.44
N SER A 24 -18.40 8.54 3.19
CA SER A 24 -19.33 8.13 4.26
C SER A 24 -18.61 7.20 5.25
N PRO A 25 -19.10 7.07 6.49
CA PRO A 25 -18.53 6.13 7.45
C PRO A 25 -18.46 4.70 6.92
N GLU A 26 -19.47 4.24 6.19
CA GLU A 26 -19.54 2.89 5.61
C GLU A 26 -18.49 2.70 4.52
N TYR A 27 -18.32 3.71 3.66
CA TYR A 27 -17.29 3.69 2.61
C TYR A 27 -15.89 3.59 3.21
N ALA A 28 -15.61 4.43 4.21
CA ALA A 28 -14.33 4.42 4.92
C ALA A 28 -14.08 3.06 5.60
N ALA A 29 -15.11 2.45 6.19
CA ALA A 29 -15.01 1.13 6.82
C ALA A 29 -14.67 0.02 5.82
N ILE A 30 -15.27 0.03 4.62
CA ILE A 30 -14.94 -0.92 3.55
C ILE A 30 -13.48 -0.75 3.12
N PHE A 31 -13.05 0.49 2.89
CA PHE A 31 -11.69 0.80 2.49
C PHE A 31 -10.66 0.35 3.54
N GLN A 32 -10.91 0.63 4.82
CA GLN A 32 -10.08 0.18 5.93
C GLN A 32 -10.02 -1.35 6.04
N SER A 33 -11.15 -2.04 5.82
CA SER A 33 -11.20 -3.50 5.86
C SER A 33 -10.36 -4.13 4.75
N ILE A 34 -10.40 -3.58 3.53
CA ILE A 34 -9.55 -4.02 2.42
C ILE A 34 -8.07 -3.79 2.74
N GLN A 35 -7.72 -2.61 3.29
CA GLN A 35 -6.34 -2.33 3.68
C GLN A 35 -5.84 -3.31 4.76
N ALA A 36 -6.65 -3.61 5.77
CA ALA A 36 -6.31 -4.57 6.83
C ALA A 36 -6.12 -5.99 6.27
N TYR A 37 -6.99 -6.40 5.34
CA TYR A 37 -6.85 -7.68 4.65
C TYR A 37 -5.52 -7.76 3.90
N LEU A 38 -5.19 -6.76 3.09
CA LEU A 38 -3.94 -6.72 2.33
C LEU A 38 -2.70 -6.69 3.24
N ARG A 39 -2.73 -5.94 4.35
CA ARG A 39 -1.62 -5.91 5.32
C ARG A 39 -1.35 -7.28 5.94
N THR A 40 -2.40 -8.05 6.19
CA THR A 40 -2.28 -9.32 6.94
C THR A 40 -2.01 -10.52 6.04
N ASN A 41 -2.61 -10.55 4.84
CA ASN A 41 -2.64 -11.74 3.99
C ASN A 41 -1.64 -11.70 2.82
N CYS A 42 -1.11 -10.52 2.48
CA CYS A 42 -0.08 -10.43 1.46
C CYS A 42 1.27 -10.89 2.04
N ALA A 43 1.95 -11.80 1.36
CA ALA A 43 3.37 -12.07 1.59
C ALA A 43 4.19 -10.91 1.02
N HIS A 44 4.34 -9.84 1.79
CA HIS A 44 4.86 -8.57 1.29
C HIS A 44 6.27 -8.70 0.74
N HIS A 45 6.44 -8.27 -0.51
CA HIS A 45 7.74 -8.03 -1.12
C HIS A 45 7.99 -6.53 -1.14
N ILE A 46 8.57 -6.02 -0.05
CA ILE A 46 8.81 -4.59 0.17
C ILE A 46 10.05 -4.17 -0.59
N ILE A 47 9.90 -3.20 -1.49
CA ILE A 47 10.99 -2.58 -2.24
C ILE A 47 11.16 -1.12 -1.84
N GLU A 48 12.33 -0.59 -2.16
CA GLU A 48 12.70 0.81 -2.02
C GLU A 48 12.68 1.46 -3.41
N ASP A 49 12.07 2.63 -3.51
CA ASP A 49 11.98 3.40 -4.75
C ASP A 49 12.18 4.89 -4.46
N MET A 50 12.75 5.62 -5.42
CA MET A 50 12.98 7.05 -5.31
C MET A 50 12.07 7.76 -6.31
N VAL A 51 11.01 8.40 -5.81
CA VAL A 51 10.01 9.08 -6.62
C VAL A 51 10.25 10.58 -6.68
N ASP A 52 10.13 11.16 -7.87
CA ASP A 52 10.20 12.60 -8.05
C ASP A 52 8.90 13.25 -7.54
N ILE A 53 9.00 14.10 -6.52
CA ILE A 53 7.86 14.90 -6.03
C ILE A 53 7.83 16.29 -6.66
N HIS A 54 9.01 16.79 -7.05
CA HIS A 54 9.22 18.03 -7.80
C HIS A 54 10.44 17.86 -8.73
N PRO A 55 10.61 18.71 -9.74
CA PRO A 55 11.75 18.63 -10.66
C PRO A 55 13.13 18.63 -9.98
N GLU A 56 13.23 19.19 -8.77
CA GLU A 56 14.48 19.31 -8.00
C GLU A 56 14.46 18.48 -6.71
N CYS A 57 13.34 17.82 -6.39
CA CYS A 57 13.18 17.09 -5.14
C CYS A 57 12.64 15.69 -5.41
N SER A 58 13.38 14.68 -4.93
CA SER A 58 12.93 13.30 -4.87
C SER A 58 12.65 12.87 -3.43
N GLN A 59 11.84 11.83 -3.28
CA GLN A 59 11.53 11.22 -2.01
C GLN A 59 11.70 9.70 -2.12
N THR A 60 12.40 9.11 -1.15
CA THR A 60 12.43 7.65 -0.99
C THR A 60 11.10 7.18 -0.40
N ILE A 61 10.51 6.18 -1.03
CA ILE A 61 9.33 5.48 -0.55
C ILE A 61 9.61 3.98 -0.44
N TYR A 62 8.90 3.31 0.46
CA TYR A 62 8.97 1.87 0.63
C TYR A 62 7.57 1.30 0.42
N TYR A 63 7.42 0.35 -0.49
CA TYR A 63 6.12 -0.23 -0.78
C TYR A 63 6.24 -1.69 -1.19
N CYS A 64 5.13 -2.43 -1.02
CA CYS A 64 5.05 -3.81 -1.49
C CYS A 64 4.72 -3.85 -2.99
N GLU A 65 5.54 -4.50 -3.82
CA GLU A 65 5.28 -4.63 -5.26
C GLU A 65 3.96 -5.35 -5.60
N TYR A 66 3.49 -6.21 -4.68
CA TYR A 66 2.31 -7.05 -4.95
C TYR A 66 0.99 -6.38 -4.58
N CYS A 67 0.98 -5.63 -3.48
CA CYS A 67 -0.24 -5.02 -2.96
C CYS A 67 -0.18 -3.49 -2.91
N GLU A 68 0.95 -2.87 -3.25
CA GLU A 68 1.14 -1.41 -3.32
C GLU A 68 0.86 -0.68 -1.98
N ILE A 69 0.88 -1.39 -0.85
CA ILE A 69 0.84 -0.75 0.46
C ILE A 69 2.21 -0.13 0.75
N THR A 70 2.20 1.09 1.29
CA THR A 70 3.41 1.78 1.74
C THR A 70 3.77 1.40 3.18
N PHE A 71 5.07 1.40 3.42
CA PHE A 71 5.72 1.01 4.66
C PHE A 71 6.75 2.07 5.07
N ASP A 72 7.19 2.01 6.33
CA ASP A 72 8.31 2.84 6.78
C ASP A 72 9.67 2.14 6.57
N TYR A 73 10.76 2.86 6.83
CA TYR A 73 12.11 2.30 6.71
C TYR A 73 12.36 1.12 7.66
N LYS A 74 11.72 1.09 8.84
CA LYS A 74 11.91 0.01 9.82
C LYS A 74 11.32 -1.28 9.30
N ASP A 75 10.13 -1.20 8.70
CA ASP A 75 9.48 -2.33 8.04
C ASP A 75 10.34 -2.89 6.90
N TYR A 76 10.88 -2.02 6.04
CA TYR A 76 11.78 -2.40 4.95
C TYR A 76 13.07 -3.07 5.47
N ALA A 77 13.75 -2.45 6.44
CA ALA A 77 14.96 -2.99 7.04
C ALA A 77 14.72 -4.36 7.70
N ALA A 78 13.58 -4.54 8.37
CA ALA A 78 13.20 -5.81 8.98
C ALA A 78 12.91 -6.92 7.95
N ALA A 79 12.44 -6.58 6.75
CA ALA A 79 12.21 -7.53 5.67
C ALA A 79 13.53 -8.00 5.03
N LYS A 80 14.49 -7.08 4.82
CA LYS A 80 15.82 -7.38 4.25
C LYS A 80 16.68 -8.29 5.13
N ASN A 81 16.57 -8.19 6.45
CA ASN A 81 17.38 -8.98 7.39
C ASN A 81 16.95 -10.46 7.51
N LYS A 82 15.94 -10.89 6.73
CA LYS A 82 15.40 -12.25 6.74
C LYS A 82 15.77 -13.07 5.50
N GLU A 83 16.54 -12.49 4.57
CA GLU A 83 17.08 -13.13 3.36
C GLU A 83 18.55 -13.54 3.58
#